data_AF-A0A9N7KVQ1-F1
#
_entry.id   AF-A0A9N7KVQ1-F1
#
_cell.length_a   1.000
_cell.length_b   1.000
_cell.length_c   1.000
_cell.angle_alpha   90.00
_cell.angle_beta   90.00
_cell.angle_gamma   90.00
#
_symmetry.space_group_name_H-M   'P 1'
#
loop_
_entity.id
_entity.type
_entity.pdbx_description
1 polymer ?
#
loop_
_entity_poly.entity_id
_entity_poly.type
_entity_poly.pdbx_seq_one_letter_code
_entity_poly.pdbx_strand_id
1 'polypeptide(L)' 'MASPEALVHGLRMEKPTFRQRYLYCRFDMAALSEDTLRNLEELAIEHGDYLMAGHLFTEETLTWV' A
#
# COMPACT_ATOMS: atom_id res chain seq x y z
N MET A 1 -13.02 -2.32 0.26
CA MET A 1 -12.69 -3.73 -0.05
C MET A 1 -11.18 -3.86 -0.03
N ALA A 2 -10.60 -4.89 0.59
CA ALA A 2 -9.15 -5.10 0.57
C ALA A 2 -8.81 -5.99 -0.63
N SER A 3 -8.28 -5.41 -1.69
CA SER A 3 -7.95 -6.12 -2.93
C SER A 3 -6.82 -5.40 -3.69
N PRO A 4 -6.19 -6.07 -4.68
CA PRO A 4 -5.22 -5.44 -5.56
C PRO A 4 -5.78 -4.21 -6.30
N GLU A 5 -7.03 -4.24 -6.73
CA GLU A 5 -7.68 -3.12 -7.43
C GLU A 5 -7.85 -1.91 -6.51
N ALA A 6 -8.20 -2.15 -5.24
CA ALA A 6 -8.26 -1.10 -4.24
C ALA A 6 -6.87 -0.48 -3.98
N LEU A 7 -5.81 -1.30 -4.03
CA LEU A 7 -4.44 -0.82 -3.92
C LEU A 7 -4.04 0.05 -5.13
N VAL A 8 -4.33 -0.38 -6.36
CA VAL A 8 -4.09 0.43 -7.57
C VAL A 8 -4.81 1.78 -7.47
N HIS A 9 -6.05 1.79 -6.99
CA HIS A 9 -6.77 3.04 -6.77
C HIS A 9 -6.05 3.92 -5.74
N GLY A 10 -5.68 3.37 -4.58
CA GLY A 10 -4.94 4.10 -3.54
C GLY A 10 -3.59 4.65 -4.01
N LEU A 11 -2.86 3.89 -4.83
CA LEU A 11 -1.60 4.31 -5.45
C LEU A 11 -1.80 5.50 -6.40
N ARG A 12 -2.94 5.62 -7.07
CA ARG A 12 -3.22 6.75 -7.97
C ARG A 12 -3.85 7.96 -7.30
N MET A 13 -4.30 7.83 -6.05
CA MET A 13 -4.89 8.97 -5.33
C MET A 13 -3.81 9.97 -4.92
N GLU A 14 -4.21 11.26 -4.89
CA GLU A 14 -3.39 12.32 -4.32
C GLU A 14 -3.17 12.08 -2.82
N LYS A 15 -1.91 12.17 -2.38
CA LYS A 15 -1.53 12.09 -0.96
C LYS A 15 -1.08 13.45 -0.45
N PRO A 16 -1.93 14.21 0.27
CA PRO A 16 -1.55 15.53 0.80
C PRO A 16 -0.50 15.46 1.91
N THR A 17 -0.28 14.29 2.51
CA THR A 17 0.72 14.10 3.56
C THR A 17 1.60 12.90 3.29
N PHE A 18 2.84 12.94 3.81
CA PHE A 18 3.76 11.81 3.71
C PHE A 18 3.20 10.54 4.36
N ARG A 19 2.44 10.65 5.46
CA ARG A 19 1.84 9.51 6.16
C ARG A 19 0.88 8.70 5.27
N GLN A 20 0.17 9.36 4.35
CA GLN A 20 -0.77 8.68 3.45
C GLN A 20 -0.07 7.85 2.36
N ARG A 21 1.25 7.95 2.24
CA ARG A 21 2.07 7.15 1.32
C ARG A 21 2.36 5.75 1.88
N TYR A 22 2.14 5.50 3.17
CA TYR A 22 2.21 4.17 3.77
C TYR A 22 0.87 3.46 3.57
N LEU A 23 0.81 2.57 2.57
CA LEU A 23 -0.40 1.82 2.22
C LEU A 23 -0.37 0.44 2.89
N TYR A 24 -1.20 0.28 3.91
CA TYR A 24 -1.33 -0.98 4.64
C TYR A 24 -2.23 -1.96 3.88
N CYS A 25 -1.63 -2.94 3.22
CA CYS A 25 -2.28 -3.96 2.42
C CYS A 25 -2.97 -4.99 3.33
N ARG A 26 -4.29 -4.87 3.47
CA ARG A 26 -5.14 -5.77 4.28
C ARG A 26 -5.57 -7.05 3.54
N PHE A 27 -4.81 -7.45 2.52
CA PHE A 27 -5.00 -8.68 1.75
C PHE A 27 -3.65 -9.39 1.62
N ASP A 28 -3.67 -10.68 1.31
CA ASP A 28 -2.46 -11.47 1.17
C ASP A 28 -1.75 -11.13 -0.15
N MET A 29 -0.63 -10.42 -0.06
CA MET A 29 0.21 -10.10 -1.23
C MET A 29 0.93 -11.34 -1.77
N ALA A 30 1.19 -12.36 -0.94
CA ALA A 30 1.83 -13.60 -1.37
C ALA A 30 0.90 -14.49 -2.21
N ALA A 31 -0.42 -14.24 -2.16
CA ALA A 31 -1.40 -14.90 -3.00
C ALA A 31 -1.49 -14.31 -4.42
N LEU A 32 -0.80 -13.20 -4.71
CA LEU A 32 -0.77 -12.58 -6.04
C LEU A 32 0.23 -13.27 -6.96
N SER A 33 -0.01 -13.18 -8.27
CA SER A 33 1.00 -13.57 -9.24
C SER A 33 2.19 -12.61 -9.19
N GLU A 34 3.37 -13.10 -9.58
CA GLU A 34 4.59 -12.31 -9.64
C GLU A 34 4.44 -11.08 -10.55
N ASP A 35 3.74 -11.22 -11.68
CA ASP A 35 3.47 -10.11 -12.59
C ASP A 35 2.57 -9.03 -11.97
N THR A 36 1.53 -9.44 -11.22
CA THR A 36 0.67 -8.48 -10.52
C THR A 36 1.44 -7.78 -9.41
N LEU A 37 2.26 -8.51 -8.65
CA LEU A 37 3.09 -7.94 -7.60
C LEU A 37 4.07 -6.91 -8.16
N ARG A 38 4.81 -7.26 -9.22
CA ARG A 38 5.76 -6.36 -9.88
C ARG A 38 5.10 -5.07 -10.37
N ASN A 39 3.94 -5.16 -11.01
CA ASN A 39 3.21 -3.98 -11.49
C ASN A 39 2.77 -3.05 -10.34
N LEU A 40 2.38 -3.63 -9.19
CA LEU A 40 2.02 -2.85 -8.00
C LEU A 40 3.24 -2.15 -7.38
N GLU A 41 4.38 -2.85 -7.33
CA GLU A 41 5.64 -2.31 -6.83
C GLU A 41 6.20 -1.20 -7.73
N GLU A 42 6.16 -1.37 -9.05
CA GLU A 42 6.53 -0.34 -10.02
C GLU A 42 5.68 0.93 -9.84
N LEU A 43 4.37 0.77 -9.67
CA LEU A 43 3.46 1.89 -9.45
C LEU A 43 3.70 2.57 -8.09
N ALA A 44 4.03 1.80 -7.05
CA ALA A 44 4.42 2.34 -5.75
C ALA A 44 5.73 3.15 -5.85
N ILE A 45 6.71 2.66 -6.61
CA ILE A 45 7.97 3.38 -6.87
C ILE A 45 7.69 4.69 -7.62
N GLU A 46 6.89 4.64 -8.70
CA GLU A 46 6.52 5.82 -9.49
C GLU A 46 5.92 6.91 -8.61
N HIS A 47 5.01 6.54 -7.71
CA HIS A 47 4.33 7.49 -6.87
C HIS A 47 5.07 7.82 -5.57
N GLY A 48 6.11 7.09 -5.19
CA GLY A 48 6.81 7.25 -3.91
C GLY A 48 5.98 6.78 -2.72
N ASP A 49 5.29 5.65 -2.88
CA ASP A 49 4.48 4.99 -1.87
C ASP A 49 5.16 3.75 -1.30
N TYR A 50 4.79 3.38 -0.08
CA TYR A 50 5.31 2.21 0.64
C TYR A 50 4.18 1.20 0.83
N LEU A 51 4.37 -0.01 0.32
CA LEU A 51 3.46 -1.12 0.54
C LEU A 51 3.80 -1.80 1.86
N MET A 52 2.87 -1.77 2.81
CA MET A 52 3.06 -2.31 4.16
C MET A 52 2.14 -3.50 4.40
N ALA A 53 2.63 -4.53 5.08
CA ALA A 53 1.79 -5.64 5.48
C ALA A 53 0.65 -5.15 6.41
N GLY A 54 -0.58 -5.58 6.16
CA GLY A 54 -1.75 -5.08 6.89
C GLY A 54 -1.71 -5.33 8.40
N HIS A 55 -0.99 -6.35 8.88
CA HIS A 55 -0.82 -6.62 10.30
C HIS A 55 0.04 -5.57 11.02
N LEU A 56 0.80 -4.76 10.28
CA LEU A 56 1.55 -3.62 10.82
C LEU A 56 0.65 -2.42 11.10
N PHE A 57 -0.62 -2.43 10.65
CA PHE A 57 -1.56 -1.35 10.94
C PHE A 57 -2.08 -1.47 12.37
N THR A 58 -1.34 -0.88 13.31
CA THR A 58 -1.67 -0.82 14.74
C THR A 58 -1.83 0.64 15.20
N GLU A 59 -2.41 0.87 16.38
CA GLU A 59 -2.48 2.22 16.97
C GLU A 59 -1.11 2.89 17.07
N GLU A 60 -0.05 2.12 17.36
CA GLU A 60 1.33 2.62 17.43
C GLU A 60 1.80 3.20 16.09
N THR A 61 1.45 2.56 14.96
CA THR A 61 1.79 3.09 13.63
C THR A 61 0.99 4.33 13.22
N LEU A 62 -0.07 4.67 13.97
CA LEU A 62 -0.86 5.89 13.77
C LEU A 62 -0.32 7.08 14.56
N THR A 63 0.52 6.84 15.57
CA THR A 63 1.09 7.87 16.45
C THR A 63 2.55 8.14 16.11
N TRP A 64 2.89 9.42 15.88
CA TRP A 64 4.27 9.87 15.84
C TRP A 64 4.54 10.58 17.16
N VAL A 65 5.27 9.92 18.07
CA VAL A 65 5.80 10.55 19.29
C VAL A 65 7.16 11.18 19.00
#